data_AF-A0A535QJZ6-F1
#
_entry.id   AF-A0A535QJZ6-F1
#
_cell.length_a   1.000
_cell.length_b   1.000
_cell.length_c   1.000
_cell.angle_alpha   90.00
_cell.angle_beta   90.00
_cell.angle_gamma   90.00
#
_symmetry.space_group_name_H-M   'P 1'
#
loop_
_entity.id
_entity.type
_entity.pdbx_description
1 polymer ?
#
loop_
_entity_poly.entity_id
_entity_poly.type
_entity_poly.pdbx_seq_one_letter_code
_entity_poly.pdbx_strand_id
1 'polypeptide(L)' 'MERPIGSPHEIRNPQTLPTPQGFSHVVIAHPGRTVYLAGQTAQQTDGTVVGTTLAEQFDVAAGNVVKAL' A
#
# COMPACT_ATOMS: atom_id res chain seq x y z
N MET A 1 8.99 -27.68 15.47
CA MET A 1 9.82 -26.67 14.77
C MET A 1 9.16 -25.33 15.01
N GLU A 2 9.72 -24.51 15.91
CA GLU A 2 9.20 -23.16 16.15
C GLU A 2 9.45 -22.33 14.89
N ARG A 3 8.37 -21.84 14.27
CA ARG A 3 8.46 -20.91 13.14
C ARG A 3 8.85 -19.54 13.71
N PRO A 4 9.89 -18.87 13.21
CA PRO A 4 10.20 -17.52 13.61
C PRO A 4 8.96 -16.63 13.45
N ILE A 5 8.65 -15.78 14.44
CA ILE A 5 7.53 -14.84 14.41
C ILE A 5 7.89 -13.61 13.56
N GLY A 6 8.46 -13.85 12.39
CA GLY A 6 8.91 -12.82 11.47
C GLY A 6 8.89 -13.34 10.04
N SER A 7 8.35 -12.53 9.14
CA SER A 7 8.47 -12.78 7.70
C SER A 7 9.89 -12.38 7.27
N PRO A 8 10.56 -13.16 6.39
CA PRO A 8 11.81 -12.72 5.76
C PRO A 8 11.59 -11.59 4.75
N HIS A 9 10.32 -11.23 4.47
CA HIS A 9 9.94 -10.14 3.58
C HIS A 9 9.99 -8.80 4.30
N GLU A 10 10.40 -7.76 3.58
CA GLU A 10 10.31 -6.38 4.09
C GLU A 10 8.90 -5.85 3.86
N ILE A 11 8.29 -5.31 4.90
CA ILE A 11 6.94 -4.73 4.89
C ILE A 11 7.07 -3.22 5.03
N ARG A 12 6.46 -2.45 4.11
CA ARG A 12 6.44 -0.98 4.19
C ARG A 12 5.01 -0.45 4.19
N ASN A 13 4.74 0.47 5.11
CA ASN A 13 3.48 1.20 5.24
C ASN A 13 3.78 2.70 5.36
N PRO A 14 3.87 3.43 4.23
CA PRO A 14 4.17 4.86 4.24
C PRO A 14 3.12 5.66 5.03
N GLN A 15 3.58 6.59 5.86
CA GLN A 15 2.69 7.48 6.64
C GLN A 15 1.88 8.44 5.76
N THR A 16 2.24 8.59 4.48
CA THR A 16 1.52 9.39 3.50
C THR A 16 0.28 8.69 2.95
N LEU A 17 0.09 7.40 3.25
CA LEU A 17 -1.08 6.60 2.86
C LEU A 17 -1.99 6.33 4.08
N PRO A 18 -3.28 6.00 3.86
CA PRO A 18 -4.18 5.60 4.94
C PRO A 18 -3.59 4.48 5.79
N THR A 19 -3.90 4.45 7.09
CA THR A 19 -3.52 3.30 7.94
C THR A 19 -4.10 2.00 7.37
N PRO A 20 -3.28 0.99 7.02
CA PRO A 20 -3.79 -0.26 6.47
C PRO A 20 -4.46 -1.10 7.56
N GLN A 21 -5.59 -1.73 7.24
CA GLN A 21 -6.36 -2.56 8.17
C GLN A 21 -6.43 -4.00 7.65
N GLY A 22 -5.68 -4.91 8.26
CA GLY A 22 -5.62 -6.33 7.86
C GLY A 22 -4.76 -6.62 6.63
N PHE A 23 -3.98 -5.64 6.14
CA PHE A 23 -3.03 -5.77 5.03
C PHE A 23 -1.79 -4.90 5.26
N SER A 24 -0.86 -4.89 4.30
CA SER A 24 0.23 -3.90 4.22
C SER A 24 0.29 -3.31 2.82
N HIS A 25 0.65 -2.04 2.70
CA HIS A 25 0.69 -1.36 1.39
C HIS A 25 1.73 -1.97 0.46
N VAL A 26 2.86 -2.40 1.01
CA VAL A 26 3.98 -2.94 0.26
C VAL A 26 4.56 -4.15 0.96
N VAL A 27 4.83 -5.19 0.17
CA VAL A 27 5.68 -6.32 0.57
C VAL A 27 6.78 -6.50 -0.47
N ILE A 28 8.03 -6.38 -0.03
CA ILE A 28 9.20 -6.71 -0.85
C ILE A 28 9.55 -8.17 -0.54
N ALA A 29 9.28 -9.04 -1.52
CA ALA A 29 9.41 -10.47 -1.34
C ALA A 29 10.87 -10.92 -1.31
N HIS A 30 11.16 -11.82 -0.36
CA HIS A 30 12.46 -12.47 -0.21
C HIS A 30 12.36 -13.95 -0.63
N PRO A 31 13.36 -14.50 -1.33
CA PRO A 31 14.51 -13.79 -1.91
C PRO A 31 14.10 -13.01 -3.17
N GLY A 32 14.87 -11.98 -3.51
CA GLY A 32 14.69 -11.23 -4.76
C GLY A 32 14.27 -9.78 -4.54
N ARG A 33 13.62 -9.22 -5.57
CA ARG A 33 13.27 -7.79 -5.66
C ARG A 33 11.83 -7.53 -6.09
N THR A 34 10.98 -8.57 -6.06
CA THR A 34 9.58 -8.42 -6.46
C THR A 34 8.84 -7.64 -5.38
N VAL A 35 8.14 -6.60 -5.80
CA VAL A 35 7.33 -5.75 -4.92
C VAL A 35 5.86 -6.05 -5.19
N TYR A 36 5.14 -6.44 -4.14
CA TYR A 36 3.69 -6.58 -4.17
C TYR A 36 3.08 -5.34 -3.54
N LEU A 37 2.21 -4.67 -4.29
CA LEU A 37 1.48 -3.49 -3.84
C LEU A 37 0.03 -3.89 -3.55
N ALA A 38 -0.50 -3.44 -2.42
CA ALA A 38 -1.93 -3.53 -2.16
C ALA A 38 -2.70 -2.60 -3.11
N GLY A 39 -3.98 -2.89 -3.31
CA GLY A 39 -4.88 -2.01 -4.06
C GLY A 39 -4.88 -0.61 -3.49
N GLN A 40 -4.77 0.39 -4.36
CA GLN A 40 -4.85 1.80 -4.00
C GLN A 40 -6.15 2.38 -4.53
N THR A 41 -6.74 3.26 -3.73
CA THR A 41 -7.99 3.97 -4.03
C THR A 41 -7.74 5.47 -3.91
N ALA A 42 -8.76 6.28 -4.20
CA ALA A 42 -8.69 7.73 -4.10
C ALA A 42 -8.68 8.24 -2.65
N GLN A 43 -8.13 7.47 -1.71
CA GLN A 43 -8.04 7.85 -0.31
C GLN A 43 -6.90 8.83 -0.03
N GLN A 44 -7.15 9.83 0.80
CA GLN A 44 -6.12 10.65 1.43
C GLN A 44 -5.54 9.95 2.66
N THR A 45 -4.50 10.53 3.26
CA THR A 45 -3.81 9.96 4.43
C THR A 45 -4.74 9.69 5.62
N ASP A 46 -5.82 10.44 5.77
CA ASP A 46 -6.84 10.23 6.81
C ASP A 46 -7.88 9.14 6.46
N GLY A 47 -7.76 8.53 5.28
CA GLY A 47 -8.67 7.50 4.77
C GLY A 47 -9.91 8.05 4.04
N THR A 48 -10.07 9.37 3.92
CA THR A 48 -11.19 9.95 3.18
C THR A 48 -11.02 9.76 1.68
N VAL A 49 -12.09 9.36 0.98
CA VAL A 49 -12.10 9.23 -0.48
C VAL A 49 -12.41 10.58 -1.10
N VAL A 50 -11.57 11.03 -2.05
CA VAL A 50 -11.71 12.32 -2.74
C VAL A 50 -11.90 12.14 -4.24
N GLY A 51 -12.43 13.17 -4.90
CA GLY A 51 -12.77 13.15 -6.32
C GLY A 51 -14.25 12.83 -6.54
N THR A 52 -14.87 13.58 -7.44
CA THR A 52 -16.28 13.48 -7.80
C THR A 52 -16.52 12.59 -9.02
N THR A 53 -15.54 12.54 -9.92
CA THR A 53 -15.58 11.70 -11.12
C THR A 53 -14.67 10.49 -10.98
N LEU A 54 -14.93 9.47 -11.80
CA LEU A 54 -14.06 8.30 -11.87
C LEU A 54 -12.63 8.66 -12.29
N ALA A 55 -12.46 9.61 -13.21
CA ALA A 55 -11.15 10.07 -13.65
C ALA A 55 -10.37 10.73 -12.51
N GLU A 56 -11.02 11.63 -11.75
CA GLU A 56 -10.41 12.28 -10.59
C GLU A 56 -10.00 11.25 -9.52
N GLN A 57 -10.85 10.25 -9.25
CA GLN A 57 -10.54 9.19 -8.30
C GLN A 57 -9.40 8.30 -8.79
N PHE A 58 -9.36 8.00 -10.09
CA PHE A 58 -8.29 7.22 -10.70
C PHE A 58 -6.94 7.94 -10.60
N ASP A 59 -6.90 9.24 -10.86
CA ASP A 59 -5.66 10.03 -10.75
C ASP A 59 -5.09 9.99 -9.33
N VAL A 60 -5.94 10.13 -8.31
CA VAL A 60 -5.51 10.02 -6.91
C VAL A 60 -5.04 8.61 -6.58
N ALA A 61 -5.77 7.58 -7.02
CA ALA A 61 -5.39 6.19 -6.80
C ALA A 61 -4.04 5.84 -7.46
N ALA A 62 -3.83 6.27 -8.70
CA ALA A 62 -2.57 6.11 -9.42
C ALA A 62 -1.42 6.84 -8.72
N GLY A 63 -1.66 8.06 -8.23
CA GLY A 63 -0.70 8.80 -7.40
C GLY A 63 -0.35 8.06 -6.11
N ASN A 64 -1.32 7.39 -5.49
CA ASN A 64 -1.08 6.59 -4.28
C ASN A 64 -0.26 5.32 -4.55
N VAL A 65 -0.34 4.73 -5.76
CA VAL A 65 0.57 3.65 -6.18
C VAL A 65 2.02 4.15 -6.21
N VAL A 66 2.25 5.36 -6.71
CA VAL A 66 3.59 5.98 -6.74
C VAL A 66 4.10 6.27 -5.33
N LYS A 67 3.25 6.81 -4.44
CA LYS A 67 3.61 7.05 -3.03
C LYS A 67 3.92 5.77 -2.24
N ALA A 68 3.37 4.64 -2.68
CA ALA A 68 3.60 3.36 -2.02
C ALA A 68 5.02 2.84 -2.27
N LEU A 69 5.58 3.06 -3.46
CA LEU A 69 6.93 2.60 -3.85
C LEU A 69 8.04 3.40 -3.17
#